data_AF-A0AAU2NUP5-F1
#
_entry.id   AF-A0AAU2NUP5-F1
#
_cell.length_a   1.000
_cell.length_b   1.000
_cell.length_c   1.000
_cell.angle_alpha   90.00
_cell.angle_beta   90.00
_cell.angle_gamma   90.00
#
_symmetry.space_group_name_H-M   'P 1'
#
loop_
_entity.id
_entity.type
_entity.pdbx_description
1 polymer ?
#
loop_
_entity_poly.entity_id
_entity_poly.type
_entity_poly.pdbx_seq_one_letter_code
_entity_poly.pdbx_strand_id
1 'polypeptide(L)'
;MAKKPEPQALIVNRVLRGSGTSRDIEQAKANFRQWMVKEWGGSEYRAIAACVGALATACGSDWSTIEERDKEAHIWLFGFLCPSPDDIHSEAGGYRDEVLVQGGFHRFAVLIRRVQGIPE
;
A
#
# COMPACT_ATOMS: atom_id res chain seq x y z
N MET A 1 17.79 13.96 -20.69
CA MET A 1 17.61 13.81 -19.22
C MET A 1 16.35 13.01 -18.98
N ALA A 2 16.44 11.83 -18.37
CA ALA A 2 15.24 11.05 -18.04
C ALA A 2 14.46 11.79 -16.95
N LYS A 3 13.15 12.02 -17.18
CA LYS A 3 12.25 12.63 -16.21
C LYS A 3 12.21 11.71 -14.98
N LYS A 4 12.43 12.23 -13.77
CA LYS A 4 12.29 11.42 -12.55
C LYS A 4 10.89 10.79 -12.55
N PRO A 5 10.77 9.47 -12.33
CA PRO A 5 9.47 8.83 -12.26
C PRO A 5 8.65 9.48 -11.15
N GLU A 6 7.37 9.69 -11.43
CA GLU A 6 6.45 10.29 -10.47
C GLU A 6 6.30 9.39 -9.23
N PRO A 7 6.26 9.96 -8.01
CA PRO A 7 6.05 9.18 -6.79
C PRO A 7 4.81 8.29 -6.84
N GLN A 8 4.97 7.03 -6.44
CA GLN A 8 3.91 6.01 -6.45
C GLN A 8 2.65 6.48 -5.73
N ALA A 9 2.80 7.10 -4.54
CA ALA A 9 1.69 7.60 -3.75
C ALA A 9 0.81 8.63 -4.50
N LEU A 10 1.39 9.48 -5.35
CA LEU A 10 0.61 10.45 -6.13
C LEU A 10 -0.23 9.77 -7.21
N ILE A 11 0.35 8.75 -7.87
CA ILE A 11 -0.33 7.97 -8.89
C ILE A 11 -1.47 7.16 -8.27
N VAL A 12 -1.18 6.46 -7.16
CA VAL A 12 -2.17 5.66 -6.43
C VAL A 12 -3.30 6.55 -5.91
N ASN A 13 -3.00 7.71 -5.33
CA ASN A 13 -4.03 8.66 -4.87
C ASN A 13 -4.95 9.12 -6.00
N ARG A 14 -4.44 9.37 -7.21
CA ARG A 14 -5.30 9.69 -8.37
C ARG A 14 -6.21 8.53 -8.73
N VAL A 15 -5.69 7.31 -8.76
CA VAL A 15 -6.48 6.10 -9.06
C VAL A 15 -7.58 5.91 -8.01
N LEU A 16 -7.24 6.00 -6.72
CA LEU A 16 -8.21 5.84 -5.62
C LEU A 16 -9.31 6.92 -5.62
N ARG A 17 -9.00 8.14 -6.06
CA ARG A 17 -9.96 9.25 -6.18
C ARG A 17 -10.80 9.21 -7.46
N GLY A 18 -10.62 8.20 -8.32
CA GLY A 18 -11.35 8.07 -9.59
C GLY A 18 -10.89 9.05 -10.68
N SER A 19 -9.80 9.79 -10.46
CA SER A 19 -9.20 10.69 -11.46
C SER A 19 -8.01 10.05 -12.18
N GLY A 20 -7.76 8.75 -11.94
CA GLY A 20 -6.68 7.99 -12.56
C GLY A 20 -7.02 7.60 -14.00
N THR A 21 -6.00 7.57 -14.84
CA THR A 21 -6.07 7.12 -16.24
C THR A 21 -5.48 5.73 -16.40
N SER A 22 -5.70 5.07 -17.54
CA SER A 22 -5.03 3.80 -17.86
C SER A 22 -3.50 3.92 -17.82
N ARG A 23 -2.98 5.10 -18.16
CA ARG A 23 -1.54 5.40 -18.06
C ARG A 23 -1.05 5.43 -16.61
N ASP A 24 -1.84 5.98 -15.69
CA ASP A 24 -1.52 5.98 -14.26
C ASP A 24 -1.45 4.54 -13.72
N ILE A 25 -2.40 3.70 -14.11
CA ILE A 25 -2.42 2.29 -13.71
C ILE A 25 -1.18 1.55 -14.21
N GLU A 26 -0.82 1.71 -15.48
CA GLU A 26 0.36 1.05 -16.05
C GLU A 26 1.67 1.57 -15.44
N GLN A 27 1.73 2.87 -15.13
CA GLN A 27 2.88 3.45 -14.43
C GLN A 27 2.99 2.90 -13.00
N ALA A 28 1.88 2.82 -12.26
CA ALA A 28 1.87 2.28 -10.90
C ALA A 28 2.31 0.81 -10.86
N LYS A 29 1.85 -0.01 -11.82
CA LYS A 29 2.30 -1.39 -11.99
C LYS A 29 3.78 -1.48 -12.32
N ALA A 30 4.28 -0.61 -13.20
CA ALA A 30 5.69 -0.60 -13.58
C ALA A 30 6.58 -0.21 -12.39
N ASN A 31 6.20 0.80 -11.62
CA ASN A 31 6.88 1.20 -10.39
C ASN A 31 6.89 0.07 -9.35
N PHE A 32 5.75 -0.60 -9.13
CA PHE A 32 5.67 -1.74 -8.21
C PHE A 32 6.60 -2.89 -8.63
N ARG A 33 6.63 -3.24 -9.91
CA ARG A 33 7.57 -4.26 -10.43
C ARG A 33 9.03 -3.85 -10.22
N GLN A 34 9.36 -2.57 -10.43
CA GLN A 34 10.72 -2.08 -10.19
C GLN A 34 11.09 -2.12 -8.70
N TRP A 35 10.18 -1.71 -7.82
CA TRP A 35 10.36 -1.79 -6.37
C TRP A 35 10.57 -3.24 -5.92
N MET A 36 9.74 -4.17 -6.40
CA MET A 36 9.89 -5.61 -6.12
C MET A 36 11.28 -6.15 -6.48
N VAL A 37 11.79 -5.79 -7.67
CA VAL A 37 13.10 -6.27 -8.12
C VAL A 37 14.24 -5.59 -7.37
N LYS A 38 14.19 -4.27 -7.22
CA LYS A 38 15.28 -3.47 -6.65
C LYS A 38 15.44 -3.66 -5.16
N GLU A 39 14.34 -3.57 -4.42
CA GLU A 39 14.37 -3.55 -2.96
C GLU A 39 14.31 -4.96 -2.36
N TRP A 40 13.65 -5.89 -3.07
CA TRP A 40 13.37 -7.23 -2.53
C TRP A 40 13.97 -8.36 -3.35
N GLY A 41 14.77 -8.05 -4.38
CA GLY A 41 15.36 -9.07 -5.27
C GLY A 41 14.32 -9.93 -5.99
N GLY A 42 13.11 -9.41 -6.19
CA GLY A 42 11.96 -10.14 -6.74
C GLY A 42 11.24 -11.06 -5.76
N SER A 43 11.60 -11.06 -4.47
CA SER A 43 10.96 -11.94 -3.48
C SER A 43 9.70 -11.33 -2.89
N GLU A 44 8.53 -11.72 -3.42
CA GLU A 44 7.22 -11.29 -2.92
C GLU A 44 7.02 -11.64 -1.44
N TYR A 45 7.46 -12.84 -1.03
CA TYR A 45 7.38 -13.28 0.36
C TYR A 45 8.09 -12.31 1.32
N ARG A 46 9.31 -11.85 0.97
CA ARG A 46 10.06 -10.90 1.80
C ARG A 46 9.40 -9.53 1.85
N ALA A 47 8.93 -9.04 0.70
CA ALA A 47 8.23 -7.76 0.62
C ALA A 47 6.96 -7.76 1.48
N ILE A 48 6.15 -8.82 1.37
CA ILE A 48 4.93 -8.99 2.16
C ILE A 48 5.30 -9.08 3.64
N ALA A 49 6.25 -9.93 4.04
CA ALA A 49 6.64 -10.08 5.44
C ALA A 49 7.11 -8.75 6.07
N ALA A 50 7.88 -7.94 5.32
CA ALA A 50 8.30 -6.63 5.76
C ALA A 50 7.11 -5.67 5.93
N CYS A 51 6.17 -5.65 4.97
CA CYS A 51 4.95 -4.85 5.06
C CYS A 51 4.08 -5.27 6.26
N VAL A 52 3.88 -6.57 6.48
CA VAL A 52 3.14 -7.08 7.65
C VAL A 52 3.80 -6.66 8.94
N GLY A 53 5.12 -6.84 9.06
CA GLY A 53 5.86 -6.46 10.27
C GLY A 53 5.78 -4.96 10.56
N ALA A 54 5.92 -4.13 9.52
CA ALA A 54 5.83 -2.68 9.65
C ALA A 54 4.43 -2.22 10.06
N LEU A 55 3.37 -2.74 9.40
CA LEU A 55 1.99 -2.43 9.74
C LEU A 55 1.60 -2.92 11.14
N ALA A 56 1.98 -4.14 11.52
CA ALA A 56 1.74 -4.68 12.86
C ALA A 56 2.43 -3.83 13.93
N THR A 57 3.66 -3.38 13.67
CA THR A 57 4.39 -2.48 14.58
C THR A 57 3.68 -1.13 14.71
N ALA A 58 3.29 -0.52 13.58
CA ALA A 58 2.63 0.79 13.57
C ALA A 58 1.26 0.75 14.25
N CYS A 59 0.49 -0.32 14.04
CA CYS A 59 -0.85 -0.49 14.60
C CYS A 59 -0.85 -0.99 16.05
N GLY A 60 0.26 -1.57 16.53
CA GLY A 60 0.37 -2.09 17.89
C GLY A 60 -0.69 -3.16 18.19
N SER A 61 -1.36 -3.06 19.34
CA SER A 61 -2.40 -4.00 19.76
C SER A 61 -3.59 -4.06 18.80
N ASP A 62 -3.91 -2.94 18.15
CA ASP A 62 -5.07 -2.83 17.25
C ASP A 62 -4.93 -3.78 16.06
N TRP A 63 -3.70 -4.07 15.64
CA TRP A 63 -3.45 -5.03 14.55
C TRP A 63 -4.10 -6.39 14.81
N SER A 64 -4.05 -6.87 16.05
CA SER A 64 -4.62 -8.17 16.42
C SER A 64 -6.14 -8.21 16.38
N THR A 65 -6.78 -7.03 16.44
CA THR A 65 -8.25 -6.88 16.44
C THR A 65 -8.84 -6.68 15.05
N ILE A 66 -8.01 -6.39 14.04
CA ILE A 66 -8.46 -6.23 12.65
C ILE A 66 -8.74 -7.62 12.06
N GLU A 67 -9.84 -7.75 11.32
CA GLU A 67 -10.16 -8.97 10.59
C GLU A 67 -9.09 -9.30 9.55
N GLU A 68 -8.81 -10.59 9.33
CA GLU A 68 -7.74 -11.02 8.43
C GLU A 68 -7.94 -10.48 7.00
N ARG A 69 -9.19 -10.48 6.53
CA ARG A 69 -9.56 -9.93 5.22
C ARG A 69 -9.27 -8.42 5.10
N ASP A 70 -9.42 -7.68 6.19
CA ASP A 70 -9.10 -6.26 6.21
C ASP A 70 -7.58 -6.04 6.24
N LYS A 71 -6.84 -6.85 7.01
CA LYS A 71 -5.37 -6.83 7.00
C LYS A 71 -4.81 -7.09 5.61
N GLU A 72 -5.32 -8.10 4.91
CA GLU A 72 -4.89 -8.42 3.54
C GLU A 72 -5.04 -7.23 2.60
N ALA A 73 -6.15 -6.49 2.69
CA ALA A 73 -6.37 -5.28 1.91
C ALA A 73 -5.34 -4.19 2.25
N HIS A 74 -5.07 -3.97 3.54
CA HIS A 74 -4.07 -2.99 3.98
C HIS A 74 -2.65 -3.37 3.57
N ILE A 75 -2.26 -4.64 3.69
CA ILE A 75 -0.96 -5.16 3.26
C ILE A 75 -0.81 -4.95 1.75
N TRP A 76 -1.85 -5.25 0.97
CA TRP A 76 -1.83 -5.04 -0.47
C TRP A 76 -1.62 -3.57 -0.82
N LEU A 77 -2.41 -2.65 -0.26
CA LEU A 77 -2.30 -1.24 -0.60
C LEU A 77 -0.96 -0.66 -0.12
N PHE A 78 -0.54 -0.97 1.10
CA PHE A 78 0.73 -0.48 1.65
C PHE A 78 1.91 -0.97 0.81
N GLY A 79 1.96 -2.26 0.45
CA GLY A 79 2.99 -2.77 -0.46
C GLY A 79 2.92 -2.11 -1.85
N PHE A 80 1.71 -1.86 -2.37
CA PHE A 80 1.53 -1.21 -3.67
C PHE A 80 1.95 0.27 -3.68
N LEU A 81 2.02 0.92 -2.52
CA LEU A 81 2.59 2.26 -2.36
C LEU A 81 4.12 2.28 -2.46
N CYS A 82 4.76 1.10 -2.52
CA CYS A 82 6.20 0.92 -2.67
C CYS A 82 7.02 1.61 -1.58
N PRO A 83 6.80 1.29 -0.28
CA PRO A 83 7.50 1.95 0.81
C PRO A 83 9.00 1.67 0.75
N SER A 84 9.80 2.65 1.18
CA SER A 84 11.25 2.52 1.31
C SER A 84 11.57 1.48 2.39
N PRO A 85 12.42 0.48 2.14
CA PRO A 85 12.84 -0.46 3.18
C PRO A 85 13.49 0.23 4.39
N ASP A 86 14.24 1.31 4.15
CA ASP A 86 14.94 2.07 5.19
C ASP A 86 13.98 2.88 6.08
N ASP A 87 12.83 3.30 5.52
CA ASP A 87 11.84 4.14 6.21
C ASP A 87 10.50 3.43 6.46
N ILE A 88 10.44 2.10 6.23
CA ILE A 88 9.17 1.34 6.14
C ILE A 88 8.30 1.47 7.39
N HIS A 89 8.91 1.58 8.57
CA HIS A 89 8.20 1.76 9.83
C HIS A 89 7.60 3.16 9.97
N SER A 90 8.32 4.20 9.53
CA SER A 90 7.81 5.57 9.52
C SER A 90 6.68 5.72 8.50
N GLU A 91 6.83 5.12 7.32
CA GLU A 91 5.78 5.10 6.30
C GLU A 91 4.54 4.33 6.75
N ALA A 92 4.71 3.20 7.44
CA ALA A 92 3.59 2.46 8.05
C ALA A 92 2.86 3.29 9.12
N GLY A 93 3.60 4.09 9.90
CA GLY A 93 3.01 5.04 10.84
C GLY A 93 2.14 6.09 10.15
N GLY A 94 2.67 6.74 9.11
CA GLY A 94 1.90 7.71 8.31
C GLY A 94 0.69 7.08 7.63
N TYR A 95 0.82 5.84 7.13
CA TYR A 95 -0.29 5.08 6.57
C TYR A 95 -1.40 4.84 7.61
N ARG A 96 -1.03 4.38 8.81
CA ARG A 96 -1.99 4.19 9.91
C ARG A 96 -2.74 5.47 10.23
N ASP A 97 -2.02 6.58 10.37
CA ASP A 97 -2.63 7.86 10.74
C ASP A 97 -3.66 8.31 9.67
N GLU A 98 -3.34 8.14 8.39
CA GLU A 98 -4.30 8.40 7.30
C GLU A 98 -5.53 7.47 7.37
N VAL A 99 -5.32 6.17 7.60
CA VAL A 99 -6.44 5.21 7.75
C VAL A 99 -7.37 5.61 8.89
N LEU A 100 -6.82 6.05 10.02
CA LEU A 100 -7.60 6.51 11.16
C LEU A 100 -8.40 7.78 10.84
N VAL A 101 -7.80 8.73 10.13
CA VAL A 101 -8.49 9.95 9.65
C VAL A 101 -9.63 9.62 8.68
N GLN A 102 -9.49 8.58 7.86
CA GLN A 102 -10.48 8.16 6.86
C GLN A 102 -11.63 7.29 7.43
N GLY A 103 -11.71 7.15 8.76
CA GLY A 103 -12.79 6.44 9.45
C GLY A 103 -12.45 5.00 9.84
N GLY A 104 -11.17 4.65 9.89
CA GLY A 104 -10.67 3.40 10.46
C GLY A 104 -10.43 2.28 9.45
N PHE A 105 -9.78 1.22 9.93
CA PHE A 105 -9.29 0.10 9.11
C PHE A 105 -10.39 -0.56 8.28
N HIS A 106 -11.51 -0.95 8.90
CA HIS A 106 -12.58 -1.64 8.19
C HIS A 106 -13.12 -0.83 7.00
N ARG A 107 -13.51 0.43 7.24
CA ARG A 107 -14.06 1.30 6.18
C ARG A 107 -13.04 1.50 5.07
N PHE A 108 -11.77 1.66 5.40
CA PHE A 108 -10.72 1.86 4.41
C PHE A 108 -10.42 0.57 3.63
N ALA A 109 -10.45 -0.60 4.27
CA ALA A 109 -10.30 -1.90 3.64
C ALA A 109 -11.41 -2.19 2.61
N VAL A 110 -12.67 -1.81 2.92
CA VAL A 110 -13.79 -1.86 1.96
C VAL A 110 -13.48 -1.04 0.70
N LEU A 111 -12.92 0.16 0.86
CA LEU A 111 -12.53 1.00 -0.29
C LEU A 111 -11.41 0.36 -1.12
N ILE A 112 -10.41 -0.24 -0.46
CA ILE A 112 -9.31 -0.93 -1.14
C ILE A 112 -9.85 -2.10 -1.96
N ARG A 113 -10.69 -2.96 -1.37
CA ARG A 113 -11.27 -4.12 -2.07
C ARG A 113 -12.12 -3.72 -3.26
N ARG A 114 -12.91 -2.65 -3.14
CA ARG A 114 -13.67 -2.10 -4.26
C ARG A 114 -12.77 -1.70 -5.43
N VAL A 115 -11.61 -1.11 -5.14
CA VAL A 115 -10.60 -0.75 -6.15
C VAL A 115 -9.95 -1.99 -6.76
N GLN A 116 -9.76 -3.05 -5.98
CA GLN A 116 -9.27 -4.34 -6.47
C GLN A 116 -10.32 -5.12 -7.28
N GLY A 117 -11.60 -4.70 -7.27
CA GLY A 117 -12.69 -5.44 -7.88
C GLY A 117 -13.13 -6.68 -7.10
N ILE A 118 -12.81 -6.75 -5.80
CA ILE A 118 -13.22 -7.83 -4.90
C ILE A 118 -14.62 -7.49 -4.35
N PRO A 119 -15.62 -8.37 -4.47
CA PRO A 119 -16.96 -8.15 -3.91
C PRO A 119 -16.93 -8.13 -2.38
N GLU A 120 -17.87 -7.40 -1.75
CA GLU A 120 -18.03 -7.32 -0.28
C GLU A 120 -18.70 -8.56 0.31
#